data_AF-A0A7S1E7F3-F1
#
_entry.id   AF-A0A7S1E7F3-F1
#
_cell.length_a   1.000
_cell.length_b   1.000
_cell.length_c   1.000
_cell.angle_alpha   90.00
_cell.angle_beta   90.00
_cell.angle_gamma   90.00
#
_symmetry.space_group_name_H-M   'P 1'
#
loop_
_entity.id
_entity.type
_entity.pdbx_description
1 polymer ?
#
loop_
_entity_poly.entity_id
_entity_poly.type
_entity_poly.pdbx_seq_one_letter_code
_entity_poly.pdbx_strand_id
1 'polypeptide(L)'
;VLLKQVSERLEKVQNEIAESSTKPKKIEKFNCAKEKIEQRKALLQGINPKPPHQLRHESEIHKLLTEMAPLQKLEEESAGRLLSVKETQMIGRKIEIEQQIVDLEEASRGWFEDDDFFDIRVNLTREAFTAKHKLSKKKSVKKTTPAVIPKWVTPGQIKSGASKATPKPKKAKQQGASGLFAAMMMDSDSD
;
A
#
# COMPACT_ATOMS: atom_id res chain seq x y z
N VAL A 1 6.64 -19.77 -21.29
CA VAL A 1 7.37 -20.83 -22.03
C VAL A 1 6.43 -21.75 -22.82
N LEU A 2 5.42 -22.38 -22.21
CA LEU A 2 4.49 -23.30 -22.90
C LEU A 2 3.66 -22.65 -24.03
N LEU A 3 3.14 -21.43 -23.83
CA LEU A 3 2.40 -20.72 -24.88
C LEU A 3 3.25 -20.48 -26.15
N LYS A 4 4.55 -20.19 -25.96
CA LYS A 4 5.51 -19.98 -27.04
C LYS A 4 5.74 -21.28 -27.84
N GLN A 5 5.88 -22.42 -27.15
CA GLN A 5 6.00 -23.72 -27.81
C GLN A 5 4.74 -24.09 -28.61
N VAL A 6 3.56 -23.72 -28.10
CA VAL A 6 2.28 -23.96 -28.79
C VAL A 6 2.13 -23.06 -30.01
N SER A 7 2.53 -21.78 -29.94
CA SER A 7 2.52 -20.89 -31.11
C SER A 7 3.50 -21.35 -32.20
N GLU A 8 4.74 -21.71 -31.83
CA GLU A 8 5.72 -22.24 -32.78
C GLU A 8 5.24 -23.53 -33.48
N ARG A 9 4.55 -24.41 -32.75
CA ARG A 9 3.93 -25.61 -33.35
C ARG A 9 2.77 -25.28 -34.28
N LEU A 10 1.97 -24.27 -33.94
CA LEU A 10 0.87 -23.80 -34.78
C LEU A 10 1.41 -23.26 -36.10
N GLU A 11 2.44 -22.41 -36.05
CA GLU A 11 3.12 -21.87 -37.24
C GLU A 11 3.68 -22.97 -38.14
N LYS A 12 4.35 -23.98 -37.56
CA LYS A 12 4.86 -25.14 -38.33
C LYS A 12 3.75 -25.89 -39.06
N VAL A 13 2.65 -26.20 -38.38
CA VAL A 13 1.50 -26.88 -38.99
C VAL A 13 0.87 -26.00 -40.08
N GLN A 14 0.84 -24.69 -39.89
CA GLN A 14 0.28 -23.75 -40.86
C GLN A 14 1.15 -23.63 -42.12
N ASN A 15 2.47 -23.67 -41.97
CA ASN A 15 3.42 -23.74 -43.09
C ASN A 15 3.30 -25.08 -43.84
N GLU A 16 3.20 -26.20 -43.13
CA GLU A 16 3.01 -27.52 -43.74
C GLU A 16 1.66 -27.64 -44.49
N ILE A 17 0.60 -26.95 -44.04
CA ILE A 17 -0.67 -26.83 -44.78
C ILE A 17 -0.46 -26.07 -46.09
N ALA A 18 0.29 -24.96 -46.06
CA ALA A 18 0.57 -24.16 -47.25
C ALA A 18 1.41 -24.94 -48.28
N GLU A 19 2.37 -25.75 -47.83
CA GLU A 19 3.24 -26.57 -48.68
C GLU A 19 2.57 -27.85 -49.20
N SER A 20 1.57 -28.39 -48.49
CA SER A 20 0.94 -29.69 -48.81
C SER A 20 -0.31 -29.61 -49.70
N SER A 21 -0.52 -28.48 -50.38
CA SER A 21 -1.71 -28.13 -51.20
C SER A 21 -2.15 -29.18 -52.25
N THR A 22 -1.32 -30.18 -52.54
CA THR A 22 -1.57 -31.24 -53.52
C THR A 22 -2.07 -32.57 -52.94
N LYS A 23 -2.16 -32.73 -51.60
CA LYS A 23 -2.51 -34.02 -50.96
C LYS A 23 -3.69 -33.89 -49.96
N PRO A 24 -4.94 -34.20 -50.35
CA PRO A 24 -6.13 -33.93 -49.53
C PRO A 24 -6.14 -34.64 -48.16
N LYS A 25 -5.73 -35.92 -48.12
CA LYS A 25 -5.61 -36.69 -46.86
C LYS A 25 -4.56 -36.13 -45.89
N LYS A 26 -3.57 -35.38 -46.39
CA LYS A 26 -2.57 -34.71 -45.52
C LYS A 26 -3.13 -33.41 -44.98
N ILE A 27 -3.85 -32.64 -45.80
CA ILE A 27 -4.52 -31.40 -45.40
C ILE A 27 -5.54 -31.66 -44.28
N GLU A 28 -6.36 -32.71 -44.39
CA GLU A 28 -7.30 -33.11 -43.33
C GLU A 28 -6.59 -33.43 -42.01
N LYS A 29 -5.47 -34.16 -42.06
CA LYS A 29 -4.66 -34.47 -40.87
C LYS A 29 -4.08 -33.22 -40.23
N PHE A 30 -3.58 -32.28 -41.04
CA PHE A 30 -3.04 -31.02 -40.54
C PHE A 30 -4.11 -30.08 -39.98
N ASN A 31 -5.30 -30.04 -40.57
CA ASN A 31 -6.43 -29.29 -40.02
C ASN A 31 -6.88 -29.86 -38.67
N CYS A 32 -6.98 -31.18 -38.54
CA CYS A 32 -7.26 -31.83 -37.25
C CYS A 32 -6.15 -31.55 -36.22
N ALA A 33 -4.89 -31.51 -36.64
CA ALA A 33 -3.76 -31.13 -35.77
C ALA A 33 -3.84 -29.66 -35.34
N LYS A 34 -4.19 -28.75 -36.26
CA LYS A 34 -4.39 -27.33 -35.99
C LYS A 34 -5.49 -27.12 -34.94
N GLU A 35 -6.64 -27.74 -35.10
CA GLU A 35 -7.74 -27.66 -34.12
C GLU A 35 -7.32 -28.12 -32.73
N LYS A 36 -6.58 -29.23 -32.62
CA LYS A 36 -6.06 -29.72 -31.33
C LYS A 36 -5.05 -28.76 -30.69
N ILE A 37 -4.21 -28.12 -31.51
CA ILE A 37 -3.23 -27.12 -31.04
C ILE A 37 -3.95 -25.83 -30.60
N GLU A 38 -4.98 -25.40 -31.33
CA GLU A 38 -5.82 -24.25 -30.97
C GLU A 38 -6.62 -24.50 -29.69
N GLN A 39 -7.22 -25.69 -29.53
CA GLN A 39 -7.86 -26.11 -28.28
C GLN A 39 -6.87 -26.06 -27.12
N ARG A 40 -5.65 -26.59 -27.30
CA ARG A 40 -4.59 -26.50 -26.29
C ARG A 40 -4.19 -25.06 -25.99
N LYS A 41 -4.12 -24.19 -27.00
CA LYS A 41 -3.83 -22.76 -26.81
C LYS A 41 -4.91 -22.08 -25.98
N ALA A 42 -6.18 -22.34 -26.28
CA ALA A 42 -7.32 -21.80 -25.53
C ALA A 42 -7.30 -22.26 -24.06
N LEU A 43 -7.04 -23.56 -23.83
CA LEU A 43 -6.90 -24.11 -22.48
C LEU A 43 -5.76 -23.44 -21.70
N LEU A 44 -4.58 -23.27 -22.33
CA LEU A 44 -3.43 -22.63 -21.68
C LEU A 44 -3.65 -21.14 -21.43
N GLN A 45 -4.40 -20.44 -22.28
CA GLN A 45 -4.76 -19.04 -22.06
C GLN A 45 -5.73 -18.86 -20.88
N GLY A 46 -6.58 -19.84 -20.61
CA GLY A 46 -7.50 -19.81 -19.47
C GLY A 46 -6.86 -20.14 -18.11
N ILE A 47 -5.62 -20.62 -18.09
CA ILE A 47 -4.93 -20.96 -16.84
C ILE A 47 -4.25 -19.71 -16.29
N ASN A 48 -4.75 -19.21 -15.18
CA ASN A 48 -4.08 -18.20 -14.38
C ASN A 48 -3.00 -18.90 -13.52
N PRO A 49 -1.71 -18.56 -13.68
CA PRO A 49 -0.66 -19.08 -12.82
C PRO A 49 -0.97 -18.74 -11.37
N LYS A 50 -0.84 -19.73 -10.46
CA LYS A 50 -0.94 -19.44 -9.03
C LYS A 50 0.26 -18.59 -8.64
N PRO A 51 0.04 -17.47 -7.91
CA PRO A 51 1.15 -16.67 -7.44
C PRO A 51 2.03 -17.50 -6.49
N PRO A 52 3.33 -17.17 -6.39
CA PRO A 52 4.20 -17.76 -5.38
C PRO A 52 3.61 -17.62 -3.99
N HIS A 53 3.93 -18.58 -3.12
CA HIS A 53 3.52 -18.52 -1.73
C HIS A 53 4.22 -17.36 -1.01
N GLN A 54 3.52 -16.79 -0.02
CA GLN A 54 4.01 -15.66 0.75
C GLN A 54 5.22 -16.02 1.63
N LEU A 55 5.96 -15.00 2.08
CA LEU A 55 6.98 -15.18 3.11
C LEU A 55 6.30 -15.51 4.45
N ARG A 56 6.90 -16.42 5.23
CA ARG A 56 6.36 -16.83 6.54
C ARG A 56 6.21 -15.64 7.48
N HIS A 57 7.20 -14.75 7.46
CA HIS A 57 7.28 -13.56 8.31
C HIS A 57 6.84 -12.27 7.60
N GLU A 58 6.03 -12.36 6.52
CA GLU A 58 5.60 -11.20 5.72
C GLU A 58 5.01 -10.05 6.57
N SER A 59 4.18 -10.38 7.56
CA SER A 59 3.54 -9.36 8.40
C SER A 59 4.52 -8.59 9.30
N GLU A 60 5.58 -9.26 9.76
CA GLU A 60 6.63 -8.65 10.59
C GLU A 60 7.55 -7.81 9.72
N ILE A 61 7.95 -8.33 8.55
CA ILE A 61 8.71 -7.60 7.54
C ILE A 61 7.97 -6.30 7.14
N HIS A 62 6.66 -6.36 6.91
CA HIS A 62 5.86 -5.17 6.59
C HIS A 62 5.82 -4.12 7.72
N LYS A 63 5.80 -4.55 8.99
CA LYS A 63 5.88 -3.63 10.13
C LYS A 63 7.23 -2.92 10.15
N LEU A 64 8.31 -3.68 10.04
CA LEU A 64 9.68 -3.17 9.99
C LEU A 64 9.89 -2.21 8.80
N LEU A 65 9.37 -2.55 7.61
CA LEU A 65 9.42 -1.66 6.44
C LEU A 65 8.62 -0.37 6.66
N THR A 66 7.52 -0.42 7.41
CA THR A 66 6.74 0.77 7.79
C THR A 66 7.51 1.66 8.75
N GLU A 67 8.23 1.07 9.72
CA GLU A 67 9.11 1.77 10.65
C GLU A 67 10.34 2.37 9.96
N MET A 68 10.88 1.70 8.94
CA MET A 68 12.03 2.17 8.16
C MET A 68 11.68 3.34 7.24
N ALA A 69 10.46 3.39 6.69
CA ALA A 69 10.03 4.43 5.75
C ALA A 69 10.21 5.90 6.24
N PRO A 70 9.89 6.28 7.49
CA PRO A 70 10.20 7.63 7.99
C PRO A 70 11.70 7.84 8.24
N LEU A 71 12.45 6.80 8.63
CA LEU A 71 13.90 6.90 8.85
C LEU A 71 14.64 7.17 7.54
N GLN A 72 14.22 6.53 6.45
CA GLN A 72 14.77 6.77 5.12
C GLN A 72 14.51 8.20 4.63
N LYS A 73 13.33 8.78 4.90
CA LYS A 73 13.06 10.18 4.59
C LYS A 73 13.94 11.12 5.41
N LEU A 74 14.14 10.83 6.69
CA LEU A 74 15.01 11.62 7.55
C LEU A 74 16.44 11.62 7.00
N GLU A 75 16.94 10.47 6.54
CA GLU A 75 18.24 10.35 5.88
C GLU A 75 18.33 11.19 4.60
N GLU A 76 17.31 11.12 3.73
CA GLU A 76 17.23 11.92 2.51
C GLU A 76 17.16 13.44 2.79
N GLU A 77 16.38 13.86 3.78
CA GLU A 77 16.21 15.27 4.17
C GLU A 77 17.42 15.84 4.91
N SER A 78 18.14 15.00 5.65
CA SER A 78 19.33 15.38 6.40
C SER A 78 20.63 15.23 5.62
N ALA A 79 20.59 14.69 4.40
CA ALA A 79 21.74 14.57 3.52
C ALA A 79 22.38 15.94 3.26
N GLY A 80 23.49 16.22 3.95
CA GLY A 80 24.22 17.49 3.89
C GLY A 80 24.04 18.42 5.10
N ARG A 81 23.17 18.08 6.06
CA ARG A 81 23.05 18.76 7.36
C ARG A 81 23.79 17.97 8.43
N LEU A 82 24.34 18.65 9.45
CA LEU A 82 24.74 17.95 10.67
C LEU A 82 23.51 17.32 11.34
N LEU A 83 23.61 16.01 11.58
CA LEU A 83 22.60 15.24 12.30
C LEU A 83 22.66 15.56 13.80
N SER A 84 21.50 15.72 14.41
CA SER A 84 21.38 15.71 15.86
C SER A 84 21.69 14.31 16.41
N VAL A 85 22.17 14.21 17.65
CA VAL A 85 22.47 12.91 18.33
C VAL A 85 21.27 11.96 18.25
N LYS A 86 20.03 12.49 18.37
CA LYS A 86 18.81 11.70 18.23
C LYS A 86 18.60 11.19 16.80
N GLU A 87 18.89 12.02 15.80
CA GLU A 87 18.78 11.64 14.38
C GLU A 87 19.82 10.57 14.03
N THR A 88 21.05 10.68 14.57
CA THR A 88 22.08 9.64 14.43
C THR A 88 21.66 8.32 15.09
N GLN A 89 21.07 8.35 16.29
CA GLN A 89 20.54 7.14 16.93
C GLN A 89 19.42 6.49 16.10
N MET A 90 18.53 7.30 15.54
CA MET A 90 17.47 6.81 14.67
C MET A 90 18.00 6.20 13.36
N ILE A 91 19.07 6.76 12.78
CA ILE A 91 19.77 6.16 11.63
C ILE A 91 20.46 4.85 12.05
N GLY A 92 21.05 4.77 13.24
CA GLY A 92 21.57 3.51 13.77
C GLY A 92 20.50 2.43 13.87
N ARG A 93 19.30 2.81 14.35
CA ARG A 93 18.15 1.90 14.40
C ARG A 93 17.69 1.43 13.02
N LYS A 94 17.87 2.23 11.97
CA LYS A 94 17.59 1.82 10.58
C LYS A 94 18.44 0.61 10.18
N ILE A 95 19.73 0.62 10.50
CA ILE A 95 20.66 -0.48 10.17
C ILE A 95 20.22 -1.77 10.89
N GLU A 96 19.82 -1.67 12.15
CA GLU A 96 19.30 -2.82 12.90
C GLU A 96 18.02 -3.38 12.27
N ILE A 97 17.11 -2.50 11.82
CA ILE A 97 15.88 -2.91 11.14
C ILE A 97 16.18 -3.59 9.80
N GLU A 98 17.13 -3.07 9.02
CA GLU A 98 17.57 -3.68 7.76
C GLU A 98 18.10 -5.11 7.99
N GLN A 99 18.94 -5.30 9.00
CA GLN A 99 19.44 -6.63 9.36
C GLN A 99 18.30 -7.57 9.80
N GLN A 100 17.37 -7.09 10.63
CA GLN A 100 16.21 -7.88 11.07
C GLN A 100 15.33 -8.31 9.89
N ILE A 101 15.16 -7.45 8.87
CA ILE A 101 14.42 -7.81 7.66
C ILE A 101 15.13 -8.95 6.93
N VAL A 102 16.45 -8.87 6.76
CA VAL A 102 17.25 -9.93 6.11
C VAL A 102 17.11 -11.25 6.88
N ASP A 103 17.28 -11.23 8.20
CA ASP A 103 17.18 -12.43 9.03
C ASP A 103 15.78 -13.08 8.93
N LEU A 104 14.70 -12.28 8.88
CA LEU A 104 13.33 -12.77 8.72
C LEU A 104 13.02 -13.28 7.30
N GLU A 105 13.63 -12.66 6.29
CA GLU A 105 13.56 -13.13 4.90
C GLU A 105 14.25 -14.49 4.79
N GLU A 106 15.47 -14.64 5.31
CA GLU A 106 16.22 -15.91 5.34
C GLU A 106 15.51 -16.98 6.18
N ALA A 107 14.94 -16.63 7.33
CA ALA A 107 14.14 -17.55 8.14
C ALA A 107 12.83 -17.99 7.43
N SER A 108 12.39 -17.24 6.42
CA SER A 108 11.25 -17.59 5.57
C SER A 108 11.62 -18.48 4.38
N ARG A 109 12.91 -18.79 4.19
CA ARG A 109 13.40 -19.60 3.09
C ARG A 109 13.08 -21.09 3.31
N GLY A 110 12.62 -21.75 2.25
CA GLY A 110 12.41 -23.20 2.26
C GLY A 110 13.72 -23.99 2.14
N TRP A 111 13.78 -25.19 2.73
CA TRP A 111 14.98 -26.04 2.67
C TRP A 111 15.37 -26.45 1.23
N PHE A 112 14.37 -26.76 0.41
CA PHE A 112 14.58 -27.15 -0.99
C PHE A 112 14.11 -26.06 -1.96
N GLU A 113 14.28 -24.81 -1.56
CA GLU A 113 13.94 -23.67 -2.40
C GLU A 113 15.16 -23.17 -3.17
N ASP A 114 15.01 -23.08 -4.49
CA ASP A 114 16.01 -22.49 -5.37
C ASP A 114 16.15 -20.98 -5.09
N ASP A 115 17.37 -20.46 -5.18
CA ASP A 115 17.67 -19.04 -4.95
C ASP A 115 16.79 -18.12 -5.80
N ASP A 116 16.63 -18.43 -7.09
CA ASP A 116 15.81 -17.64 -8.02
C ASP A 116 14.34 -17.54 -7.56
N PHE A 117 13.76 -18.65 -7.08
CA PHE A 117 12.37 -18.67 -6.62
C PHE A 117 12.18 -17.90 -5.32
N PHE A 118 13.16 -18.02 -4.41
CA PHE A 118 13.18 -17.28 -3.17
C PHE A 118 13.28 -15.77 -3.43
N ASP A 119 14.21 -15.35 -4.28
CA ASP A 119 14.40 -13.94 -4.65
C ASP A 119 13.13 -13.35 -5.30
N ILE A 120 12.45 -14.11 -6.15
CA ILE A 120 11.16 -13.68 -6.73
C ILE A 120 10.12 -13.43 -5.63
N ARG A 121 10.01 -14.30 -4.62
CA ARG A 121 9.07 -14.12 -3.50
C ARG A 121 9.40 -12.92 -2.64
N VAL A 122 10.68 -12.73 -2.31
CA VAL A 122 11.16 -11.58 -1.54
C VAL A 122 10.83 -10.29 -2.28
N ASN A 123 11.16 -10.23 -3.58
CA ASN A 123 10.88 -9.07 -4.42
C ASN A 123 9.38 -8.79 -4.52
N LEU A 124 8.54 -9.81 -4.74
CA LEU A 124 7.09 -9.64 -4.75
C LEU A 124 6.55 -9.06 -3.44
N THR A 125 7.10 -9.48 -2.31
CA THR A 125 6.71 -8.99 -0.99
C THR A 125 7.08 -7.51 -0.82
N ARG A 126 8.32 -7.14 -1.18
CA ARG A 126 8.79 -5.76 -1.17
C ARG A 126 7.98 -4.87 -2.11
N GLU A 127 7.69 -5.34 -3.32
CA GLU A 127 6.84 -4.63 -4.29
C GLU A 127 5.42 -4.43 -3.77
N ALA A 128 4.81 -5.47 -3.18
CA ALA A 128 3.48 -5.39 -2.58
C ALA A 128 3.42 -4.34 -1.47
N PHE A 129 4.47 -4.23 -0.64
CA PHE A 129 4.59 -3.17 0.35
C PHE A 129 4.64 -1.78 -0.31
N THR A 130 5.53 -1.57 -1.28
CA THR A 130 5.66 -0.26 -1.94
C THR A 130 4.37 0.15 -2.66
N ALA A 131 3.65 -0.78 -3.28
CA ALA A 131 2.37 -0.53 -3.94
C ALA A 131 1.31 -0.06 -2.95
N LYS A 132 1.16 -0.76 -1.81
CA LYS A 132 0.24 -0.37 -0.73
C LYS A 132 0.58 1.00 -0.15
N HIS A 133 1.87 1.28 0.04
CA HIS A 133 2.34 2.54 0.61
C HIS A 133 2.27 3.73 -0.37
N LYS A 134 2.32 3.49 -1.69
CA LYS A 134 2.03 4.52 -2.72
C LYS A 134 0.55 4.86 -2.79
N LEU A 135 -0.33 3.87 -2.62
CA LEU A 135 -1.79 4.05 -2.63
C LEU A 135 -2.28 4.83 -1.41
N SER A 136 -1.70 4.63 -0.23
CA SER A 136 -2.06 5.36 0.99
C SER A 136 -1.73 6.86 0.89
N LYS A 137 -0.62 7.24 0.24
CA LYS A 137 -0.25 8.65 0.00
C LYS A 137 -1.25 9.41 -0.90
N LYS A 138 -2.05 8.73 -1.73
CA LYS A 138 -3.04 9.38 -2.61
C LYS A 138 -4.41 9.63 -1.96
N LYS A 139 -4.71 9.05 -0.79
CA LYS A 139 -6.04 9.16 -0.15
C LYS A 139 -6.20 10.32 0.84
N SER A 140 -5.19 11.17 1.05
CA SER A 140 -5.25 12.30 1.96
C SER A 140 -5.58 13.65 1.29
N VAL A 141 -6.49 13.68 0.31
CA VAL A 141 -7.17 14.93 -0.09
C VAL A 141 -8.49 14.99 0.65
N LYS A 142 -8.41 15.42 1.92
CA LYS A 142 -9.58 15.76 2.75
C LYS A 142 -10.15 17.06 2.17
N LYS A 143 -11.44 17.04 1.79
CA LYS A 143 -12.21 18.23 1.36
C LYS A 143 -11.95 19.40 2.32
N THR A 144 -11.26 20.42 1.84
CA THR A 144 -11.16 21.72 2.49
C THR A 144 -12.53 22.38 2.51
N THR A 145 -13.14 22.48 3.69
CA THR A 145 -14.17 23.47 3.97
C THR A 145 -13.57 24.87 3.77
N PRO A 146 -14.32 25.85 3.23
CA PRO A 146 -13.79 27.17 2.92
C PRO A 146 -13.27 27.87 4.18
N ALA A 147 -12.08 28.44 4.06
CA ALA A 147 -11.36 29.11 5.13
C ALA A 147 -12.14 30.32 5.67
N VAL A 148 -12.49 30.28 6.96
CA VAL A 148 -12.87 31.47 7.71
C VAL A 148 -11.58 32.15 8.15
N ILE A 149 -11.35 33.34 7.62
CA ILE A 149 -10.20 34.21 7.93
C ILE A 149 -10.27 34.58 9.42
N PRO A 150 -9.23 34.32 10.25
CA PRO A 150 -9.24 34.75 11.63
C PRO A 150 -8.95 36.26 11.70
N LYS A 151 -9.98 37.03 12.03
CA LYS A 151 -9.86 38.47 12.33
C LYS A 151 -9.26 38.60 13.73
N TRP A 152 -8.00 39.03 13.79
CA TRP A 152 -7.32 39.34 15.05
C TRP A 152 -8.06 40.45 15.79
N VAL A 153 -8.49 40.18 17.03
CA VAL A 153 -9.05 41.18 17.94
C VAL A 153 -8.08 41.32 19.11
N THR A 154 -7.54 42.52 19.30
CA THR A 154 -6.67 42.89 20.42
C THR A 154 -7.52 43.12 21.67
N PRO A 155 -7.13 42.59 22.85
CA PRO A 155 -7.85 42.82 24.10
C PRO A 155 -7.53 44.23 24.60
N GLY A 156 -8.44 45.19 24.44
CA GLY A 156 -8.18 46.55 24.95
C GLY A 156 -9.16 47.68 24.63
N GLN A 157 -10.32 47.46 24.00
CA GLN A 157 -11.29 48.55 23.80
C GLN A 157 -12.68 48.18 24.32
N ILE A 158 -12.95 48.65 25.54
CA ILE A 158 -14.25 48.70 26.17
C ILE A 158 -14.81 50.12 25.97
N LYS A 159 -16.14 50.19 25.74
CA LYS A 159 -17.05 51.38 25.75
C LYS A 159 -17.12 52.13 24.40
N SER A 160 -18.27 52.56 23.87
CA SER A 160 -19.53 53.02 24.49
C SER A 160 -20.66 53.21 23.45
N GLY A 161 -21.92 52.95 23.87
CA GLY A 161 -23.17 53.59 23.38
C GLY A 161 -23.72 53.08 22.04
N ALA A 162 -25.02 52.97 21.74
CA ALA A 162 -26.28 53.37 22.38
C ALA A 162 -27.42 52.57 21.69
N SER A 163 -28.27 51.86 22.45
CA SER A 163 -29.71 52.13 22.71
C SER A 163 -30.76 51.79 21.60
N LYS A 164 -31.57 50.74 21.89
CA LYS A 164 -33.02 50.47 21.60
C LYS A 164 -33.19 48.96 21.34
N ALA A 165 -34.16 48.21 21.88
CA ALA A 165 -35.36 48.49 22.65
C ALA A 165 -35.77 47.25 23.50
N THR A 166 -36.47 47.51 24.61
CA THR A 166 -37.29 46.67 25.53
C THR A 166 -37.32 45.13 25.43
N PRO A 167 -37.31 44.44 26.60
CA PRO A 167 -38.28 43.37 26.85
C PRO A 167 -38.91 43.38 28.26
N LYS A 168 -40.10 42.78 28.40
CA LYS A 168 -40.70 42.37 29.69
C LYS A 168 -41.24 40.93 29.57
N PRO A 169 -41.41 40.19 30.70
CA PRO A 169 -40.66 38.96 30.94
C PRO A 169 -41.54 37.70 31.04
N LYS A 170 -40.92 36.50 31.04
CA LYS A 170 -41.29 35.35 31.90
C LYS A 170 -40.31 34.16 31.83
N LYS A 171 -39.74 33.85 33.00
CA LYS A 171 -39.33 32.55 33.61
C LYS A 171 -38.38 31.57 32.88
N ALA A 172 -37.13 31.59 33.36
CA ALA A 172 -36.26 30.50 33.82
C ALA A 172 -36.50 29.03 33.40
N LYS A 173 -35.47 28.41 32.79
CA LYS A 173 -34.89 27.11 33.25
C LYS A 173 -33.44 26.91 32.73
N GLN A 174 -32.53 26.71 33.67
CA GLN A 174 -31.16 26.12 33.66
C GLN A 174 -30.64 25.60 32.30
N GLN A 175 -29.55 26.10 31.70
CA GLN A 175 -28.12 25.99 32.09
C GLN A 175 -27.71 24.63 32.66
N GLY A 176 -27.00 23.83 31.84
CA GLY A 176 -26.38 22.59 32.29
C GLY A 176 -25.77 21.73 31.19
N ALA A 177 -25.11 22.32 30.18
CA ALA A 177 -24.32 21.57 29.21
C ALA A 177 -22.91 21.32 29.77
N SER A 178 -22.81 20.26 30.56
CA SER A 178 -21.70 19.29 30.59
C SER A 178 -20.33 19.79 30.13
N GLY A 179 -19.64 20.51 31.01
CA GLY A 179 -18.19 20.65 30.93
C GLY A 179 -17.54 19.35 31.38
N LEU A 180 -17.02 18.56 30.43
CA LEU A 180 -16.25 17.32 30.67
C LEU A 180 -15.02 17.52 31.58
N PHE A 181 -14.67 18.76 31.89
CA PHE A 181 -13.61 19.13 32.82
C PHE A 181 -14.06 19.16 34.29
N ALA A 182 -15.36 19.33 34.58
CA ALA A 182 -15.85 19.39 35.97
C ALA A 182 -15.89 18.00 36.64
N ALA A 183 -16.02 16.92 35.88
CA ALA A 183 -16.06 15.56 36.39
C ALA A 183 -14.69 15.00 36.82
N MET A 184 -13.58 15.61 36.38
CA MET A 184 -12.23 15.09 36.67
C MET A 184 -11.57 15.72 37.90
N MET A 185 -12.17 16.77 38.48
CA MET A 185 -11.66 17.48 39.67
C MET A 185 -12.43 17.16 40.95
N MET A 186 -13.45 16.29 40.92
CA MET A 186 -14.30 16.00 42.09
C MET A 186 -14.04 14.64 42.76
N ASP A 187 -13.14 13.81 42.22
CA ASP A 187 -12.91 12.43 42.69
C ASP A 187 -11.58 12.26 43.42
N SER A 188 -10.97 13.34 43.94
CA SER A 188 -9.67 13.26 44.60
C SER A 188 -9.62 14.10 45.88
N ASP A 189 -10.37 13.66 46.91
CA ASP A 189 -9.99 13.92 48.30
C ASP A 189 -10.59 12.86 49.26
N SER A 190 -9.74 11.94 49.72
CA SER A 190 -9.93 11.07 50.88
C SER A 190 -8.55 10.60 51.35
N ASP A 191 -7.91 11.40 52.20
CA ASP A 191 -7.64 11.13 53.64
C ASP A 191 -6.97 12.36 54.28
#